data_AF-A0A964AIN4-F1
#
_entry.id   AF-A0A964AIN4-F1
#
_cell.length_a   1.000
_cell.length_b   1.000
_cell.length_c   1.000
_cell.angle_alpha   90.00
_cell.angle_beta   90.00
_cell.angle_gamma   90.00
#
_symmetry.space_group_name_H-M   'P 1'
#
loop_
_entity.id
_entity.type
_entity.pdbx_description
1 polymer ?
#
loop_
_entity_poly.entity_id
_entity_poly.type
_entity_poly.pdbx_seq_one_letter_code
_entity_poly.pdbx_strand_id
1 'polypeptide(L)'
;MRERHCSACGPRPIGDWRNHLAPLLLLVVFFAGLLWPTTPAAVQPPREAFVRDVHPAELCAAEPRCVAVPLDDETLWLSYDPDALTAPVTPSQLAAQGAESVAVRLVLSEVGAGRLLRNAHGLDEAVAVLQVVFNRLDPAVADPDGLAGYRPYPGCGAGAGFVDCANPRQFLGLATRRALRPAEAIPEALLLPALDRAVLAWRLVSEGGLDDPTGGATQFVHRCGGAAYGQPTTHCDEPVERASGADPYGGPLVLLAPAGLHPRGHYRLRPSAWVDYRPES
;
A
#
# COMPACT_ATOMS: atom_id res chain seq x y z
N MET A 1 -26.31 81.66 -48.49
CA MET A 1 -25.00 81.18 -48.96
C MET A 1 -25.01 79.66 -48.99
N ARG A 2 -24.83 79.10 -50.20
CA ARG A 2 -24.44 77.71 -50.56
C ARG A 2 -25.36 76.55 -50.16
N GLU A 3 -26.22 76.20 -51.11
CA GLU A 3 -26.72 74.85 -51.40
C GLU A 3 -25.61 73.96 -52.02
N ARG A 4 -25.66 72.65 -51.73
CA ARG A 4 -25.02 71.53 -52.47
C ARG A 4 -26.05 70.37 -52.37
N HIS A 5 -26.70 69.85 -53.42
CA HIS A 5 -26.20 68.96 -54.49
C HIS A 5 -25.18 67.92 -53.99
N CYS A 6 -25.25 66.61 -54.25
CA CYS A 6 -26.18 65.76 -54.97
C CYS A 6 -25.77 64.29 -54.70
N SER A 7 -26.69 63.37 -55.00
CA SER A 7 -26.48 62.11 -55.73
C SER A 7 -25.36 61.14 -55.32
N ALA A 8 -25.74 60.00 -54.75
CA ALA A 8 -25.39 58.67 -55.28
C ALA A 8 -26.13 57.56 -54.51
N CYS A 9 -27.36 57.26 -54.93
CA CYS A 9 -27.97 55.94 -54.70
C CYS A 9 -27.42 54.98 -55.77
N GLY A 10 -26.63 54.00 -55.34
CA GLY A 10 -26.23 52.83 -56.13
C GLY A 10 -26.34 51.59 -55.24
N PRO A 11 -26.81 50.44 -55.77
CA PRO A 11 -27.07 49.25 -54.96
C PRO A 11 -25.76 48.60 -54.51
N ARG A 12 -25.67 48.26 -53.22
CA ARG A 12 -24.60 47.41 -52.69
C ARG A 12 -24.86 45.95 -53.07
N PRO A 13 -23.83 45.19 -53.50
CA PRO A 13 -23.95 43.78 -53.80
C PRO A 13 -24.19 42.97 -52.52
N ILE A 14 -24.97 41.89 -52.68
CA ILE A 14 -25.33 40.90 -51.68
C ILE A 14 -24.04 40.24 -51.16
N GLY A 15 -23.68 40.58 -49.92
CA GLY A 15 -22.54 40.01 -49.22
C GLY A 15 -22.83 38.58 -48.77
N ASP A 16 -22.04 37.68 -49.32
CA ASP A 16 -21.77 36.28 -48.94
C ASP A 16 -22.22 35.84 -47.53
N TRP A 17 -23.31 35.08 -47.48
CA TRP A 17 -23.84 34.44 -46.26
C TRP A 17 -23.00 33.24 -45.79
N ARG A 18 -21.93 32.87 -46.52
CA ARG A 18 -21.14 31.65 -46.27
C ARG A 18 -20.24 31.72 -45.03
N ASN A 19 -20.09 32.89 -44.40
CA ASN A 19 -19.26 33.05 -43.19
C ASN A 19 -20.01 33.01 -41.85
N HIS A 20 -21.32 32.73 -41.84
CA HIS A 20 -22.10 32.64 -40.59
C HIS A 20 -22.49 31.22 -40.16
N LEU A 21 -22.07 30.18 -40.89
CA LEU A 21 -22.36 28.77 -40.54
C LEU A 21 -21.23 28.06 -39.78
N ALA A 22 -20.02 28.62 -39.75
CA ALA A 22 -18.89 28.02 -39.04
C ALA A 22 -19.01 28.00 -37.50
N PRO A 23 -19.58 29.00 -36.80
CA PRO A 23 -19.65 28.96 -35.34
C PRO A 23 -20.82 28.12 -34.79
N LEU A 24 -21.81 27.76 -35.62
CA LEU A 24 -23.00 27.01 -35.18
C LEU A 24 -22.78 25.49 -35.20
N LEU A 25 -21.90 24.98 -36.06
CA LEU A 25 -21.54 23.55 -36.13
C LEU A 25 -20.61 23.12 -34.98
N LEU A 26 -19.79 24.02 -34.44
CA LEU A 26 -18.92 23.75 -33.30
C LEU A 26 -19.69 23.64 -31.97
N LEU A 27 -20.82 24.34 -31.83
CA LEU A 27 -21.66 24.30 -30.63
C LEU A 27 -22.51 23.02 -30.55
N VAL A 28 -22.93 22.46 -31.69
CA VAL A 28 -23.68 21.18 -31.70
C VAL A 28 -22.77 19.99 -31.41
N VAL A 29 -21.50 20.00 -31.86
CA VAL A 29 -20.54 18.93 -31.52
C VAL A 29 -20.16 18.96 -30.03
N PHE A 30 -20.05 20.16 -29.42
CA PHE A 30 -19.75 20.27 -27.99
C PHE A 30 -20.90 19.79 -27.09
N PHE A 31 -22.17 20.03 -27.47
CA PHE A 31 -23.32 19.55 -26.71
C PHE A 31 -23.70 18.09 -27.01
N ALA A 32 -23.43 17.57 -28.21
CA ALA A 32 -23.65 16.16 -28.51
C ALA A 32 -22.65 15.23 -27.80
N GLY A 33 -21.44 15.71 -27.48
CA GLY A 33 -20.46 14.96 -26.68
C GLY A 33 -20.79 14.90 -25.17
N LEU A 34 -21.64 15.79 -24.66
CA LEU A 34 -22.07 15.84 -23.25
C LEU A 34 -23.35 15.03 -22.97
N LEU A 35 -23.96 14.47 -24.02
CA LEU A 35 -25.17 13.64 -23.93
C LEU A 35 -24.94 12.21 -24.42
N TRP A 36 -23.68 11.76 -24.52
CA TRP A 36 -23.45 10.32 -24.49
C TRP A 36 -23.87 9.85 -23.11
N PRO A 37 -24.87 8.96 -22.99
CA PRO A 37 -25.06 8.26 -21.74
C PRO A 37 -23.73 7.58 -21.46
N THR A 38 -23.03 8.04 -20.42
CA THR A 38 -22.14 7.15 -19.69
C THR A 38 -23.04 5.99 -19.33
N THR A 39 -22.94 4.91 -20.10
CA THR A 39 -23.41 3.62 -19.65
C THR A 39 -22.82 3.51 -18.24
N PRO A 40 -23.63 3.46 -17.18
CA PRO A 40 -23.09 3.19 -15.87
C PRO A 40 -22.24 1.96 -16.08
N ALA A 41 -20.94 2.06 -15.78
CA ALA A 41 -20.00 0.97 -15.91
C ALA A 41 -20.75 -0.25 -15.42
N ALA A 42 -21.01 -1.21 -16.32
CA ALA A 42 -21.88 -2.33 -16.02
C ALA A 42 -21.41 -2.83 -14.67
N VAL A 43 -22.26 -2.69 -13.64
CA VAL A 43 -21.97 -3.21 -12.32
C VAL A 43 -21.88 -4.68 -12.61
N GLN A 44 -20.64 -5.15 -12.77
CA GLN A 44 -20.38 -6.56 -12.97
C GLN A 44 -21.12 -7.21 -11.81
N PRO A 45 -22.03 -8.17 -12.08
CA PRO A 45 -22.61 -8.92 -10.98
C PRO A 45 -21.43 -9.35 -10.11
N PRO A 46 -21.53 -9.24 -8.77
CA PRO A 46 -20.43 -9.63 -7.89
C PRO A 46 -19.99 -11.00 -8.38
N ARG A 47 -18.77 -11.07 -8.94
CA ARG A 47 -18.16 -12.36 -9.25
C ARG A 47 -18.29 -13.13 -7.95
N GLU A 48 -18.84 -14.35 -8.00
CA GLU A 48 -18.70 -15.25 -6.87
C GLU A 48 -17.22 -15.23 -6.53
N ALA A 49 -16.90 -14.66 -5.36
CA ALA A 49 -15.53 -14.49 -4.93
C ALA A 49 -14.91 -15.88 -5.00
N PHE A 50 -13.79 -16.01 -5.72
CA PHE A 50 -13.03 -17.24 -5.63
C PHE A 50 -12.49 -17.28 -4.21
N VAL A 51 -13.19 -17.96 -3.33
CA VAL A 51 -12.77 -18.13 -1.94
C VAL A 51 -11.74 -19.24 -1.94
N ARG A 52 -10.49 -18.86 -1.66
CA ARG A 52 -9.46 -19.84 -1.35
C ARG A 52 -9.58 -20.23 0.11
N ASP A 53 -9.86 -21.49 0.34
CA ASP A 53 -9.91 -22.14 1.65
C ASP A 53 -8.61 -22.91 1.89
N VAL A 54 -7.84 -22.53 2.91
CA VAL A 54 -6.59 -23.24 3.29
C VAL A 54 -6.67 -23.69 4.74
N HIS A 55 -6.36 -24.97 4.99
CA HIS A 55 -6.36 -25.52 6.34
C HIS A 55 -5.12 -25.04 7.12
N PRO A 56 -5.25 -24.56 8.37
CA PRO A 56 -4.13 -24.04 9.14
C PRO A 56 -2.98 -25.05 9.26
N ALA A 57 -3.29 -26.33 9.46
CA ALA A 57 -2.29 -27.40 9.54
C ALA A 57 -1.34 -27.45 8.33
N GLU A 58 -1.77 -27.08 7.12
CA GLU A 58 -0.94 -27.09 5.92
C GLU A 58 0.06 -25.92 5.88
N LEU A 59 -0.34 -24.74 6.38
CA LEU A 59 0.51 -23.55 6.41
C LEU A 59 1.39 -23.49 7.66
N CYS A 60 0.93 -24.10 8.75
CA CYS A 60 1.54 -24.02 10.07
C CYS A 60 2.42 -25.20 10.44
N ALA A 61 2.41 -26.31 9.67
CA ALA A 61 3.22 -27.50 9.94
C ALA A 61 4.74 -27.22 10.02
N ALA A 62 5.21 -26.14 9.40
CA ALA A 62 6.61 -25.73 9.40
C ALA A 62 6.90 -24.47 10.24
N GLU A 63 5.89 -23.87 10.89
CA GLU A 63 6.00 -22.52 11.47
C GLU A 63 5.84 -22.54 12.99
N PRO A 64 6.92 -22.31 13.77
CA PRO A 64 6.87 -22.28 15.23
C PRO A 64 5.86 -21.28 15.79
N ARG A 65 5.57 -20.19 15.06
CA ARG A 65 4.63 -19.14 15.48
C ARG A 65 3.17 -19.50 15.36
N CYS A 66 2.85 -20.57 14.62
CA CYS A 66 1.50 -21.07 14.57
C CYS A 66 1.10 -21.89 15.81
N VAL A 67 2.05 -22.15 16.73
CA VAL A 67 1.81 -22.91 17.96
C VAL A 67 1.32 -21.97 19.05
N ALA A 68 0.05 -21.53 19.01
CA ALA A 68 -0.73 -21.04 20.18
C ALA A 68 -2.08 -20.37 19.84
N VAL A 69 -2.65 -20.48 18.64
CA VAL A 69 -4.07 -20.15 18.49
C VAL A 69 -4.87 -21.43 18.79
N PRO A 70 -5.79 -21.45 19.78
CA PRO A 70 -6.71 -22.57 19.94
C PRO A 70 -7.63 -22.59 18.71
N LEU A 71 -7.28 -23.44 17.75
CA LEU A 71 -8.03 -23.64 16.52
C LEU A 71 -9.04 -24.75 16.80
N ASP A 72 -10.32 -24.41 16.84
CA ASP A 72 -11.35 -25.44 16.70
C ASP A 72 -11.20 -26.03 15.28
N ASP A 73 -10.95 -27.35 15.21
CA ASP A 73 -10.60 -28.14 14.01
C ASP A 73 -11.59 -28.02 12.83
N GLU A 74 -12.74 -27.36 12.99
CA GLU A 74 -13.76 -27.21 11.94
C GLU A 74 -13.85 -25.80 11.33
N THR A 75 -13.00 -24.86 11.76
CA THR A 75 -13.05 -23.47 11.29
C THR A 75 -12.08 -23.23 10.13
N LEU A 76 -12.63 -23.05 8.94
CA LEU A 76 -11.92 -22.47 7.79
C LEU A 76 -11.23 -21.17 8.21
N TRP A 77 -9.91 -21.17 8.30
CA TRP A 77 -9.17 -20.08 8.96
C TRP A 77 -8.69 -19.00 7.97
N LEU A 78 -8.53 -19.36 6.70
CA LEU A 78 -8.18 -18.42 5.64
C LEU A 78 -9.20 -18.54 4.52
N SER A 79 -9.98 -17.48 4.36
CA SER A 79 -10.96 -17.30 3.30
C SER A 79 -10.72 -15.90 2.71
N TYR A 80 -10.27 -15.84 1.46
CA TYR A 80 -10.00 -14.57 0.78
C TYR A 80 -10.16 -14.70 -0.73
N ASP A 81 -10.40 -13.55 -1.39
CA ASP A 81 -10.48 -13.43 -2.86
C ASP A 81 -9.11 -13.03 -3.44
N PRO A 82 -8.36 -13.95 -4.10
CA PRO A 82 -7.06 -13.63 -4.66
C PRO A 82 -7.16 -12.63 -5.82
N ASP A 83 -8.27 -12.59 -6.57
CA ASP A 83 -8.45 -11.61 -7.64
C ASP A 83 -8.55 -10.20 -7.03
N ALA A 84 -9.29 -10.03 -5.93
CA ALA A 84 -9.39 -8.76 -5.22
C ALA A 84 -8.03 -8.28 -4.66
N LEU A 85 -7.24 -9.22 -4.12
CA LEU A 85 -5.92 -8.91 -3.55
C LEU A 85 -4.84 -8.65 -4.61
N THR A 86 -5.02 -9.13 -5.84
CA THR A 86 -4.02 -9.01 -6.92
C THR A 86 -4.40 -8.06 -8.05
N ALA A 87 -5.68 -7.65 -8.13
CA ALA A 87 -6.16 -6.72 -9.14
C ALA A 87 -5.33 -5.42 -9.15
N PRO A 88 -5.02 -4.86 -10.34
CA PRO A 88 -4.36 -3.58 -10.45
C PRO A 88 -5.16 -2.45 -9.80
N VAL A 89 -4.51 -1.64 -8.97
CA VAL A 89 -5.07 -0.43 -8.36
C VAL A 89 -4.13 0.76 -8.51
N THR A 90 -4.67 1.98 -8.50
CA THR A 90 -3.89 3.22 -8.36
C THR A 90 -3.63 3.53 -6.88
N PRO A 91 -2.67 4.42 -6.55
CA PRO A 91 -2.47 4.86 -5.17
C PRO A 91 -3.72 5.46 -4.51
N SER A 92 -4.58 6.15 -5.28
CA SER A 92 -5.83 6.69 -4.76
C SER A 92 -6.89 5.61 -4.54
N GLN A 93 -6.96 4.60 -5.41
CA GLN A 93 -7.85 3.45 -5.23
C GLN A 93 -7.41 2.56 -4.06
N LEU A 94 -6.11 2.43 -3.80
CA LEU A 94 -5.57 1.69 -2.67
C LEU A 94 -6.09 2.23 -1.33
N ALA A 95 -6.19 3.55 -1.19
CA ALA A 95 -6.73 4.18 0.03
C ALA A 95 -8.23 3.92 0.27
N ALA A 96 -8.96 3.47 -0.77
CA ALA A 96 -10.36 3.09 -0.67
C ALA A 96 -10.56 1.56 -0.49
N GLN A 97 -9.47 0.78 -0.42
CA GLN A 97 -9.53 -0.65 -0.17
C GLN A 97 -9.78 -0.96 1.31
N GLY A 98 -10.25 -2.19 1.59
CA GLY A 98 -10.34 -2.71 2.96
C GLY A 98 -8.96 -2.96 3.58
N ALA A 99 -8.92 -3.02 4.92
CA ALA A 99 -7.68 -3.22 5.69
C ALA A 99 -6.91 -4.49 5.28
N GLU A 100 -7.58 -5.61 5.04
CA GLU A 100 -6.95 -6.85 4.58
C GLU A 100 -6.21 -6.66 3.24
N SER A 101 -6.85 -6.02 2.25
CA SER A 101 -6.24 -5.75 0.95
C SER A 101 -5.01 -4.86 1.07
N VAL A 102 -5.06 -3.82 1.91
CA VAL A 102 -3.91 -2.94 2.18
C VAL A 102 -2.80 -3.69 2.93
N ALA A 103 -3.14 -4.49 3.93
CA ALA A 103 -2.20 -5.27 4.73
C ALA A 103 -1.45 -6.30 3.88
N VAL A 104 -2.16 -7.06 3.04
CA VAL A 104 -1.56 -8.05 2.14
C VAL A 104 -0.63 -7.36 1.15
N ARG A 105 -1.06 -6.25 0.53
CA ARG A 105 -0.23 -5.49 -0.41
C ARG A 105 0.98 -4.84 0.27
N LEU A 106 0.85 -4.43 1.53
CA LEU A 106 1.97 -3.97 2.36
C LEU A 106 3.00 -5.09 2.53
N VAL A 107 2.59 -6.27 2.99
CA VAL A 107 3.47 -7.42 3.19
C VAL A 107 4.15 -7.84 1.89
N LEU A 108 3.40 -7.97 0.79
CA LEU A 108 3.96 -8.33 -0.52
C LEU A 108 4.98 -7.31 -1.05
N SER A 109 4.89 -6.04 -0.64
CA SER A 109 5.79 -4.99 -1.10
C SER A 109 7.01 -4.80 -0.21
N GLU A 110 6.84 -4.83 1.11
CA GLU A 110 7.91 -4.61 2.09
C GLU A 110 8.73 -5.89 2.35
N VAL A 111 8.07 -7.05 2.48
CA VAL A 111 8.76 -8.34 2.69
C VAL A 111 9.11 -8.99 1.36
N GLY A 112 8.14 -9.04 0.44
CA GLY A 112 8.30 -9.65 -0.87
C GLY A 112 8.12 -11.18 -0.89
N ALA A 113 7.56 -11.67 -2.01
CA ALA A 113 7.23 -13.09 -2.19
C ALA A 113 8.42 -14.04 -1.99
N GLY A 114 9.63 -13.62 -2.37
CA GLY A 114 10.84 -14.43 -2.20
C GLY A 114 11.21 -14.67 -0.74
N ARG A 115 11.21 -13.62 0.09
CA ARG A 115 11.49 -13.74 1.52
C ARG A 115 10.37 -14.46 2.24
N LEU A 116 9.11 -14.15 1.91
CA LEU A 116 7.95 -14.82 2.51
C LEU A 116 8.01 -16.35 2.39
N LEU A 117 8.55 -16.86 1.27
CA LEU A 117 8.51 -18.28 0.94
C LEU A 117 9.84 -19.02 1.12
N ARG A 118 10.96 -18.31 1.21
CA ARG A 118 12.29 -18.92 1.28
C ARG A 118 13.08 -18.54 2.52
N ASN A 119 12.61 -17.56 3.30
CA ASN A 119 13.22 -17.23 4.58
C ASN A 119 12.49 -18.03 5.66
N ALA A 120 13.22 -18.75 6.50
CA ALA A 120 12.67 -19.43 7.67
C ALA A 120 11.98 -18.47 8.66
N HIS A 121 12.21 -17.15 8.52
CA HIS A 121 11.56 -16.09 9.28
C HIS A 121 10.66 -15.19 8.41
N GLY A 122 10.23 -15.65 7.23
CA GLY A 122 9.40 -14.87 6.31
C GLY A 122 8.06 -14.46 6.92
N LEU A 123 7.41 -15.36 7.65
CA LEU A 123 6.14 -15.08 8.34
C LEU A 123 6.35 -14.12 9.52
N ASP A 124 7.41 -14.31 10.30
CA ASP A 124 7.82 -13.44 11.40
C ASP A 124 8.00 -11.98 10.95
N GLU A 125 8.63 -11.82 9.79
CA GLU A 125 8.86 -10.50 9.18
C GLU A 125 7.54 -9.84 8.76
N ALA A 126 6.64 -10.61 8.14
CA ALA A 126 5.32 -10.14 7.74
C ALA A 126 4.48 -9.69 8.96
N VAL A 127 4.44 -10.52 10.00
CA VAL A 127 3.77 -10.21 11.27
C VAL A 127 4.38 -8.94 11.88
N ALA A 128 5.70 -8.81 11.93
CA ALA A 128 6.36 -7.64 12.49
C ALA A 128 6.06 -6.35 11.71
N VAL A 129 6.04 -6.40 10.38
CA VAL A 129 5.67 -5.26 9.52
C VAL A 129 4.24 -4.80 9.79
N LEU A 130 3.30 -5.74 9.91
CA LEU A 130 1.90 -5.42 10.20
C LEU A 130 1.72 -4.89 11.63
N GLN A 131 2.38 -5.50 12.61
CA GLN A 131 2.34 -5.09 14.01
C GLN A 131 2.85 -3.66 14.20
N VAL A 132 3.86 -3.23 13.44
CA VAL A 132 4.31 -1.83 13.44
C VAL A 132 3.19 -0.85 13.09
N VAL A 133 2.26 -1.22 12.20
CA VAL A 133 1.09 -0.38 11.87
C VAL A 133 0.12 -0.33 13.06
N PHE A 134 -0.19 -1.48 13.67
CA PHE A 134 -1.06 -1.54 14.85
C PHE A 134 -0.48 -0.78 16.05
N ASN A 135 0.82 -0.87 16.27
CA ASN A 135 1.52 -0.12 17.32
C ASN A 135 1.46 1.39 17.11
N ARG A 136 1.27 1.88 15.86
CA ARG A 136 1.02 3.31 15.60
C ARG A 136 -0.42 3.73 15.86
N LEU A 137 -1.36 2.79 15.85
CA LEU A 137 -2.77 3.02 16.17
C LEU A 137 -3.00 3.04 17.68
N ASP A 138 -2.25 2.24 18.43
CA ASP A 138 -2.32 2.21 19.89
C ASP A 138 -1.63 3.44 20.51
N PRO A 139 -2.37 4.36 21.15
CA PRO A 139 -1.78 5.53 21.79
C PRO A 139 -0.79 5.17 22.90
N ALA A 140 -1.00 4.04 23.62
CA ALA A 140 -0.10 3.62 24.70
C ALA A 140 1.25 3.13 24.18
N VAL A 141 1.31 2.69 22.92
CA VAL A 141 2.56 2.27 22.25
C VAL A 141 3.17 3.42 21.46
N ALA A 142 2.34 4.19 20.74
CA ALA A 142 2.79 5.30 19.90
C ALA A 142 3.25 6.52 20.72
N ASP A 143 2.60 6.78 21.86
CA ASP A 143 2.91 7.86 22.79
C ASP A 143 2.93 7.34 24.24
N PRO A 144 3.92 6.50 24.60
CA PRO A 144 3.97 5.86 25.92
C PRO A 144 4.06 6.85 27.08
N ASP A 145 4.62 8.04 26.85
CA ASP A 145 4.75 9.09 27.86
C ASP A 145 3.53 10.04 27.93
N GLY A 146 2.52 9.86 27.06
CA GLY A 146 1.27 10.65 27.04
C GLY A 146 1.49 12.16 26.86
N LEU A 147 2.35 12.54 25.93
CA LEU A 147 2.92 13.89 25.87
C LEU A 147 2.01 14.90 25.18
N ALA A 148 1.79 16.02 25.86
CA ALA A 148 1.13 17.17 25.26
C ALA A 148 1.93 17.69 24.05
N GLY A 149 1.34 17.58 22.85
CA GLY A 149 1.97 18.01 21.60
C GLY A 149 2.73 16.92 20.84
N TYR A 150 2.61 15.64 21.24
CA TYR A 150 2.99 14.51 20.39
C TYR A 150 2.33 14.64 19.02
N ARG A 151 3.15 14.48 17.97
CA ARG A 151 2.66 14.47 16.59
C ARG A 151 2.65 13.03 16.09
N PRO A 152 1.48 12.45 15.84
CA PRO A 152 1.41 11.09 15.34
C PRO A 152 2.00 11.01 13.93
N TYR A 153 2.30 9.78 13.52
CA TYR A 153 2.76 9.49 12.16
C TYR A 153 1.76 10.04 11.14
N PRO A 154 2.20 10.57 9.98
CA PRO A 154 1.29 11.06 8.95
C PRO A 154 0.23 10.03 8.54
N GLY A 155 -1.04 10.36 8.73
CA GLY A 155 -2.18 9.48 8.48
C GLY A 155 -2.59 8.60 9.68
N CYS A 156 -1.76 8.53 10.71
CA CYS A 156 -2.09 7.95 12.00
C CYS A 156 -2.56 9.04 12.98
N GLY A 157 -3.51 8.73 13.85
CA GLY A 157 -4.01 9.67 14.85
C GLY A 157 -5.36 9.24 15.43
N ALA A 158 -5.98 10.14 16.21
CA ALA A 158 -7.28 9.87 16.82
C ALA A 158 -8.34 9.57 15.74
N GLY A 159 -8.97 8.40 15.84
CA GLY A 159 -9.99 7.94 14.91
C GLY A 159 -9.47 7.39 13.58
N ALA A 160 -8.15 7.32 13.37
CA ALA A 160 -7.55 6.69 12.19
C ALA A 160 -7.69 5.17 12.26
N GLY A 161 -7.93 4.53 11.11
CA GLY A 161 -7.89 3.08 10.96
C GLY A 161 -6.57 2.57 10.40
N PHE A 162 -6.47 1.25 10.24
CA PHE A 162 -5.28 0.60 9.66
C PHE A 162 -4.90 1.18 8.30
N VAL A 163 -5.87 1.39 7.41
CA VAL A 163 -5.64 1.92 6.05
C VAL A 163 -5.07 3.34 6.08
N ASP A 164 -5.54 4.19 7.02
CA ASP A 164 -5.04 5.56 7.15
C ASP A 164 -3.57 5.55 7.60
N CYS A 165 -3.20 4.63 8.50
CA CYS A 165 -1.83 4.46 8.97
C CYS A 165 -0.90 3.78 7.95
N ALA A 166 -1.37 2.72 7.30
CA ALA A 166 -0.68 1.98 6.26
C ALA A 166 -0.81 2.69 4.91
N ASN A 167 -0.18 3.85 4.80
CA ASN A 167 -0.28 4.69 3.61
C ASN A 167 1.07 4.87 2.87
N PRO A 168 1.06 5.23 1.58
CA PRO A 168 2.28 5.40 0.79
C PRO A 168 3.24 6.51 1.25
N ARG A 169 2.80 7.44 2.10
CA ARG A 169 3.70 8.45 2.69
C ARG A 169 4.52 7.88 3.84
N GLN A 170 4.14 6.72 4.36
CA GLN A 170 4.79 6.06 5.50
C GLN A 170 5.47 4.74 5.09
N PHE A 171 4.86 4.03 4.14
CA PHE A 171 5.35 2.75 3.63
C PHE A 171 5.51 2.86 2.13
N LEU A 172 6.74 3.11 1.69
CA LEU A 172 7.03 3.36 0.27
C LEU A 172 6.72 2.13 -0.60
N GLY A 173 6.76 0.92 -0.03
CA GLY A 173 6.34 -0.32 -0.69
C GLY A 173 4.93 -0.22 -1.27
N LEU A 174 4.02 0.49 -0.61
CA LEU A 174 2.65 0.71 -1.07
C LEU A 174 2.53 1.58 -2.33
N ALA A 175 3.57 2.34 -2.69
CA ALA A 175 3.65 3.06 -3.95
C ALA A 175 4.26 2.21 -5.09
N THR A 176 4.78 1.02 -4.79
CA THR A 176 5.52 0.20 -5.76
C THR A 176 4.59 -0.68 -6.60
N ARG A 177 5.12 -1.22 -7.70
CA ARG A 177 4.41 -2.19 -8.54
C ARG A 177 3.99 -3.45 -7.77
N ARG A 178 4.75 -3.89 -6.76
CA ARG A 178 4.40 -5.09 -5.96
C ARG A 178 3.14 -4.89 -5.13
N ALA A 179 2.88 -3.70 -4.63
CA ALA A 179 1.63 -3.39 -3.92
C ALA A 179 0.48 -3.08 -4.89
N LEU A 180 0.74 -2.28 -5.92
CA LEU A 180 -0.30 -1.76 -6.81
C LEU A 180 -0.76 -2.76 -7.87
N ARG A 181 0.13 -3.66 -8.32
CA ARG A 181 -0.12 -4.66 -9.36
C ARG A 181 0.60 -5.99 -9.05
N PRO A 182 0.25 -6.69 -7.95
CA PRO A 182 0.97 -7.89 -7.52
C PRO A 182 1.12 -8.96 -8.62
N ALA A 183 0.06 -9.23 -9.38
CA ALA A 183 0.08 -10.25 -10.44
C ALA A 183 1.05 -9.94 -11.59
N GLU A 184 1.35 -8.66 -11.85
CA GLU A 184 2.34 -8.26 -12.87
C GLU A 184 3.78 -8.28 -12.32
N ALA A 185 3.93 -8.15 -10.99
CA ALA A 185 5.22 -7.89 -10.35
C ALA A 185 5.85 -9.11 -9.67
N ILE A 186 5.07 -10.15 -9.41
CA ILE A 186 5.49 -11.37 -8.72
C ILE A 186 5.39 -12.54 -9.70
N PRO A 187 6.43 -13.40 -9.81
CA PRO A 187 6.34 -14.60 -10.64
C PRO A 187 5.14 -15.45 -10.26
N GLU A 188 4.38 -15.93 -11.26
CA GLU A 188 3.14 -16.68 -11.07
C GLU A 188 3.29 -17.85 -10.09
N ALA A 189 4.40 -18.60 -10.20
CA ALA A 189 4.72 -19.72 -9.31
C ALA A 189 4.87 -19.34 -7.82
N LEU A 190 5.13 -18.06 -7.52
CA LEU A 190 5.29 -17.56 -6.15
C LEU A 190 4.08 -16.77 -5.66
N LEU A 191 3.19 -16.32 -6.55
CA LEU A 191 2.14 -15.36 -6.21
C LEU A 191 1.14 -15.92 -5.22
N LEU A 192 0.55 -17.09 -5.54
CA LEU A 192 -0.46 -17.70 -4.68
C LEU A 192 0.09 -18.10 -3.30
N PRO A 193 1.24 -18.81 -3.19
CA PRO A 193 1.82 -19.12 -1.88
C PRO A 193 2.18 -17.87 -1.07
N ALA A 194 2.67 -16.81 -1.73
CA ALA A 194 2.99 -15.55 -1.05
C ALA A 194 1.73 -14.83 -0.54
N LEU A 195 0.61 -14.90 -1.28
CA LEU A 195 -0.69 -14.41 -0.81
C LEU A 195 -1.15 -15.19 0.42
N ASP A 196 -1.07 -16.53 0.39
CA ASP A 196 -1.44 -17.37 1.55
C ASP A 196 -0.70 -16.92 2.82
N ARG A 197 0.62 -16.76 2.71
CA ARG A 197 1.48 -16.30 3.83
C ARG A 197 1.15 -14.87 4.27
N ALA A 198 0.86 -13.97 3.35
CA ALA A 198 0.53 -12.57 3.67
C ALA A 198 -0.84 -12.45 4.34
N VAL A 199 -1.84 -13.21 3.88
CA VAL A 199 -3.17 -13.24 4.51
C VAL A 199 -3.08 -13.91 5.88
N LEU A 200 -2.31 -14.99 6.03
CA LEU A 200 -2.04 -15.61 7.32
C LEU A 200 -1.42 -14.60 8.31
N ALA A 201 -0.41 -13.84 7.88
CA ALA A 201 0.19 -12.80 8.71
C ALA A 201 -0.84 -11.76 9.15
N TRP A 202 -1.74 -11.33 8.25
CA TRP A 202 -2.84 -10.42 8.58
C TRP A 202 -3.75 -11.00 9.66
N ARG A 203 -4.25 -12.23 9.48
CA ARG A 203 -5.15 -12.89 10.44
C ARG A 203 -4.53 -13.02 11.83
N LEU A 204 -3.28 -13.48 11.87
CA LEU A 204 -2.50 -13.63 13.10
C LEU A 204 -2.43 -12.33 13.91
N VAL A 205 -2.32 -11.18 13.25
CA VAL A 205 -2.22 -9.88 13.93
C VAL A 205 -3.60 -9.27 14.19
N SER A 206 -4.55 -9.37 13.24
CA SER A 206 -5.83 -8.68 13.33
C SER A 206 -6.84 -9.34 14.27
N GLU A 207 -6.77 -10.67 14.42
CA GLU A 207 -7.74 -11.43 15.22
C GLU A 207 -7.30 -11.62 16.68
N GLY A 208 -6.13 -11.11 17.05
CA GLY A 208 -5.75 -10.88 18.45
C GLY A 208 -5.49 -12.15 19.23
N GLY A 209 -4.34 -12.80 18.97
CA GLY A 209 -3.85 -13.92 19.77
C GLY A 209 -2.33 -13.97 19.93
N LEU A 210 -1.59 -13.06 19.28
CA LEU A 210 -0.14 -12.99 19.36
C LEU A 210 0.31 -11.89 20.31
N ASP A 211 1.22 -12.22 21.22
CA ASP A 211 2.03 -11.23 21.92
C ASP A 211 2.80 -10.39 20.89
N ASP A 212 2.91 -9.07 21.09
CA ASP A 212 3.63 -8.17 20.19
C ASP A 212 5.11 -8.60 20.09
N PRO A 213 5.55 -9.20 18.96
CA PRO A 213 6.92 -9.70 18.83
C PRO A 213 7.92 -8.58 18.56
N THR A 214 7.44 -7.35 18.36
CA THR A 214 8.26 -6.19 18.01
C THR A 214 8.70 -5.40 19.24
N GLY A 215 8.12 -5.69 20.41
CA GLY A 215 8.40 -4.98 21.66
C GLY A 215 7.99 -3.50 21.59
N GLY A 216 6.80 -3.21 21.03
CA GLY A 216 6.28 -1.86 20.87
C GLY A 216 6.93 -1.08 19.73
N ALA A 217 7.43 -1.75 18.69
CA ALA A 217 8.04 -1.05 17.57
C ALA A 217 7.00 -0.26 16.78
N THR A 218 7.31 1.00 16.48
CA THR A 218 6.49 1.89 15.66
C THR A 218 7.16 2.20 14.32
N GLN A 219 8.34 1.65 14.07
CA GLN A 219 9.03 1.75 12.79
C GLN A 219 9.91 0.51 12.57
N PHE A 220 10.24 0.24 11.31
CA PHE A 220 11.24 -0.75 10.95
C PHE A 220 12.18 -0.22 9.86
N VAL A 221 13.33 -0.86 9.70
CA VAL A 221 14.27 -0.65 8.61
C VAL A 221 14.86 -1.98 8.15
N HIS A 222 15.07 -2.16 6.84
CA HIS A 222 15.82 -3.29 6.31
C HIS A 222 17.31 -2.95 6.31
N ARG A 223 18.15 -3.73 7.02
CA ARG A 223 19.60 -3.56 6.92
C ARG A 223 20.12 -4.16 5.62
N CYS A 224 21.09 -3.48 5.01
CA CYS A 224 21.67 -3.75 3.69
C CYS A 224 20.70 -3.63 2.49
N GLY A 225 19.58 -2.91 2.65
CA GLY A 225 18.72 -2.53 1.55
C GLY A 225 18.43 -1.06 1.43
N GLY A 226 18.29 -0.63 0.17
CA GLY A 226 18.00 0.73 -0.22
C GLY A 226 16.76 1.26 0.47
N ALA A 227 17.02 1.98 1.56
CA ALA A 227 16.24 3.09 2.07
C ALA A 227 14.71 2.90 2.17
N ALA A 228 14.29 2.28 3.28
CA ALA A 228 13.30 2.93 4.14
C ALA A 228 14.07 3.88 5.07
N TYR A 229 14.07 5.18 4.74
CA TYR A 229 15.15 6.14 5.04
C TYR A 229 15.37 6.55 6.51
N GLY A 230 16.63 6.50 6.94
CA GLY A 230 17.14 7.11 8.18
C GLY A 230 18.59 6.72 8.51
N GLN A 231 19.57 7.33 7.83
CA GLN A 231 21.02 7.09 7.86
C GLN A 231 21.52 5.72 7.34
N PRO A 232 22.61 5.69 6.55
CA PRO A 232 23.34 4.46 6.25
C PRO A 232 23.96 3.93 7.55
N THR A 233 23.59 2.71 7.97
CA THR A 233 24.25 2.07 9.10
C THR A 233 25.54 1.40 8.64
N THR A 234 26.61 1.65 9.38
CA THR A 234 28.05 1.42 9.10
C THR A 234 28.54 -0.04 9.04
N HIS A 235 27.68 -1.00 8.70
CA HIS A 235 28.06 -2.42 8.63
C HIS A 235 27.76 -3.11 7.29
N CYS A 236 27.46 -2.36 6.23
CA CYS A 236 27.44 -2.89 4.85
C CYS A 236 28.38 -2.06 3.93
N ASP A 237 29.48 -1.52 4.49
CA ASP A 237 30.43 -0.62 3.83
C ASP A 237 31.74 -1.31 3.41
N GLU A 238 31.84 -2.64 3.53
CA GLU A 238 32.97 -3.39 2.97
C GLU A 238 32.95 -3.22 1.43
N PRO A 239 34.03 -2.69 0.81
CA PRO A 239 34.08 -2.44 -0.64
C PRO A 239 33.79 -3.67 -1.50
N VAL A 240 33.97 -4.87 -0.95
CA VAL A 240 33.74 -6.16 -1.59
C VAL A 240 32.24 -6.46 -1.80
N GLU A 241 31.35 -5.98 -0.91
CA GLU A 241 29.90 -6.27 -0.97
C GLU A 241 29.12 -5.28 -1.85
N ARG A 242 29.62 -4.05 -2.01
CA ARG A 242 29.09 -3.10 -3.01
C ARG A 242 29.41 -3.52 -4.45
N ALA A 243 30.52 -4.21 -4.67
CA ALA A 243 30.94 -4.70 -5.98
C ALA A 243 30.14 -5.92 -6.45
N SER A 244 29.39 -6.59 -5.56
CA SER A 244 28.71 -7.86 -5.82
C SER A 244 27.17 -7.79 -5.86
N GLY A 245 26.57 -6.59 -5.84
CA GLY A 245 25.14 -6.42 -6.05
C GLY A 245 24.30 -6.79 -4.80
N ALA A 246 24.56 -6.10 -3.69
CA ALA A 246 23.78 -6.25 -2.45
C ALA A 246 22.27 -6.17 -2.71
N ASP A 247 21.57 -7.27 -2.39
CA ASP A 247 20.11 -7.36 -2.49
C ASP A 247 19.48 -6.55 -1.35
N PRO A 248 18.66 -5.53 -1.65
CA PRO A 248 18.00 -4.76 -0.60
C PRO A 248 17.02 -5.55 0.26
N TYR A 249 16.73 -6.79 -0.14
CA TYR A 249 15.94 -7.76 0.59
C TYR A 249 16.83 -8.87 1.20
N GLY A 250 18.14 -8.68 1.36
CA GLY A 250 19.08 -9.70 1.85
C GLY A 250 19.45 -9.63 3.33
N GLY A 251 19.26 -8.49 3.99
CA GLY A 251 19.66 -8.31 5.40
C GLY A 251 18.49 -8.35 6.40
N PRO A 252 18.79 -8.25 7.71
CA PRO A 252 17.77 -8.37 8.76
C PRO A 252 16.81 -7.18 8.77
N LEU A 253 15.56 -7.44 9.15
CA LEU A 253 14.60 -6.39 9.52
C LEU A 253 14.91 -5.93 10.95
N VAL A 254 15.17 -4.65 11.15
CA VAL A 254 15.38 -4.07 12.47
C VAL A 254 14.14 -3.27 12.87
N LEU A 255 13.55 -3.66 13.99
CA LEU A 255 12.35 -3.05 14.56
C LEU A 255 12.76 -1.99 15.57
N LEU A 256 12.09 -0.84 15.52
CA LEU A 256 12.45 0.37 16.23
C LEU A 256 11.28 0.85 17.10
N ALA A 257 11.50 0.91 18.41
CA ALA A 257 10.52 1.36 19.39
C ALA A 257 10.84 2.77 19.93
N PRO A 258 9.83 3.52 20.39
CA PRO A 258 10.03 4.77 21.13
C PRO A 258 10.97 4.60 22.32
N ALA A 259 11.93 5.53 22.47
CA ALA A 259 12.99 5.47 23.49
C ALA A 259 13.20 6.78 24.28
N GLY A 260 12.36 7.78 24.02
CA GLY A 260 12.40 9.09 24.66
C GLY A 260 12.14 10.23 23.69
N LEU A 261 11.65 11.36 24.19
CA LEU A 261 11.18 12.46 23.36
C LEU A 261 12.33 13.30 22.77
N HIS A 262 12.28 13.53 21.46
CA HIS A 262 13.08 14.56 20.82
C HIS A 262 12.46 15.95 21.07
N PRO A 263 13.25 17.02 21.27
CA PRO A 263 12.75 18.39 21.47
C PRO A 263 11.81 18.96 20.38
N ARG A 264 11.60 18.24 19.28
CA ARG A 264 10.71 18.63 18.16
C ARG A 264 9.35 17.92 18.20
N GLY A 265 9.02 17.22 19.30
CA GLY A 265 7.72 16.57 19.50
C GLY A 265 7.55 15.22 18.81
N HIS A 266 8.65 14.53 18.52
CA HIS A 266 8.65 13.14 18.01
C HIS A 266 9.57 12.28 18.87
N TYR A 267 9.35 10.97 18.92
CA TYR A 267 10.22 10.07 19.68
C TYR A 267 11.55 9.83 18.97
N ARG A 268 12.64 9.80 19.76
CA ARG A 268 13.85 9.08 19.38
C ARG A 268 13.53 7.60 19.38
N LEU A 269 14.08 6.89 18.41
CA LEU A 269 13.83 5.46 18.23
C LEU A 269 15.07 4.66 18.59
N ARG A 270 14.87 3.48 19.16
CA ARG A 270 15.94 2.50 19.44
C ARG A 270 15.54 1.13 18.91
N PRO A 271 16.51 0.29 18.53
CA PRO A 271 16.23 -1.11 18.23
C PRO A 271 15.53 -1.80 19.40
N SER A 272 14.42 -2.48 19.11
CA SER A 272 13.66 -3.28 20.07
C SER A 272 13.71 -4.77 19.74
N ALA A 273 13.67 -5.12 18.46
CA ALA A 273 13.71 -6.50 17.98
C ALA A 273 14.33 -6.58 16.58
N TRP A 274 14.71 -7.79 16.18
CA TRP A 274 15.36 -8.09 14.91
C TRP A 274 14.74 -9.35 14.31
N VAL A 275 14.52 -9.35 13.00
CA VAL A 275 14.14 -10.55 12.24
C VAL A 275 15.24 -10.84 11.25
N ASP A 276 15.99 -11.91 11.50
CA ASP A 276 17.10 -12.32 10.65
C ASP A 276 16.59 -12.84 9.29
N TYR A 277 17.41 -12.65 8.25
CA TYR A 277 17.24 -13.39 7.02
C TYR A 277 18.03 -14.69 7.11
N ARG A 278 17.32 -15.82 7.09
CA ARG A 278 17.89 -17.17 7.07
C ARG A 278 17.22 -17.96 5.93
N PRO A 279 17.86 -18.07 4.77
CA PRO A 279 17.29 -18.86 3.68
C PRO A 279 17.09 -20.30 4.17
N GLU A 280 15.94 -20.88 3.86
CA GLU A 280 15.66 -22.29 4.11
C GLU A 280 16.68 -23.13 3.35
N SER A 281 17.29 -24.08 4.05
CA SER A 281 18.33 -24.99 3.54
C SER A 281 17.75 -26.14 2.75
#